data_AF-A0A0W0FQ91-F1
#
_entry.id   AF-A0A0W0FQ91-F1
#
_cell.length_a   1.000
_cell.length_b   1.000
_cell.length_c   1.000
_cell.angle_alpha   90.00
_cell.angle_beta   90.00
_cell.angle_gamma   90.00
#
_symmetry.space_group_name_H-M   'P 1'
#
loop_
_entity.id
_entity.type
_entity.pdbx_description
1 polymer ?
#
loop_
_entity_poly.entity_id
_entity_poly.type
_entity_poly.pdbx_seq_one_letter_code
_entity_poly.pdbx_strand_id
1 'polypeptide(L)'
;MGCLDKRLWMNTTSGVLFSGPDGPFTQFLDFIPNKSIVVPPTIDMLKDDTSIRFFSKFGRSVDDSVLECALPSSKPTSLDDLFRMAEDHRSDHPDWSSAMPRYLRSLLWNPPDHLPMDVIGGLRFGTVYSPSLEAVARRPREARSLWRWWTDGLVDRTELDGGLIRFKLIQGEHVDLEVWYDWWRFHNEWILQSSRVFDALDVTEGKENFFIVEPPYLSLQSTQCPPTFSTLRNAKHPVEETPLKPVYLFVHPPPTTLSELVSWLKRPRYFWSFDKTGQSRLSEEECEWWGLPVLVLSTRHPIRVELYSWPTHIYTALQDWQKARGFDPTTSDWARSRGYLELEIVGTEDRFVLVEETSDESGISDEDSEWEVLDA
;
A
#
# COMPACT_ATOMS: atom_id res chain seq x y z
N MET A 1 -14.59 15.77 -26.72
CA MET A 1 -15.96 16.29 -26.81
C MET A 1 -16.26 17.02 -25.51
N GLY A 2 -16.82 18.23 -25.54
CA GLY A 2 -17.15 19.01 -24.34
C GLY A 2 -18.51 18.70 -23.72
N CYS A 3 -18.87 17.41 -23.61
CA CYS A 3 -20.10 17.03 -22.92
C CYS A 3 -19.83 17.00 -21.42
N LEU A 4 -20.71 17.59 -20.61
CA LEU A 4 -20.64 17.44 -19.15
C LEU A 4 -21.04 16.00 -18.76
N ASP A 5 -20.37 15.42 -17.77
CA ASP A 5 -20.60 14.08 -17.22
C ASP A 5 -22.07 13.78 -16.84
N LYS A 6 -22.85 14.81 -16.53
CA LYS A 6 -24.28 14.68 -16.19
C LYS A 6 -25.19 14.70 -17.41
N ARG A 7 -24.66 14.92 -18.60
CA ARG A 7 -25.42 15.15 -19.83
C ARG A 7 -25.00 14.21 -20.95
N LEU A 8 -24.27 13.15 -20.65
CA LEU A 8 -23.89 12.20 -21.67
C LEU A 8 -25.04 11.23 -21.96
N TRP A 9 -25.47 11.18 -23.21
CA TRP A 9 -26.49 10.26 -23.70
C TRP A 9 -25.95 9.49 -24.89
N MET A 10 -26.43 8.26 -25.08
CA MET A 10 -26.14 7.45 -26.26
C MET A 10 -27.40 7.22 -27.07
N ASN A 11 -27.28 7.38 -28.39
CA ASN A 11 -28.33 6.98 -29.31
C ASN A 11 -28.21 5.46 -29.53
N THR A 12 -29.15 4.67 -29.02
CA THR A 12 -29.08 3.21 -29.05
C THR A 12 -29.12 2.61 -30.45
N THR A 13 -29.68 3.32 -31.43
CA THR A 13 -29.72 2.88 -32.83
C THR A 13 -28.39 3.10 -33.56
N SER A 14 -27.69 4.19 -33.24
CA SER A 14 -26.46 4.60 -33.95
C SER A 14 -25.18 4.46 -33.13
N GLY A 15 -25.26 4.12 -31.83
CA GLY A 15 -24.10 4.03 -30.94
C GLY A 15 -23.36 5.37 -30.69
N VAL A 16 -23.90 6.50 -31.17
CA VAL A 16 -23.27 7.81 -31.05
C VAL A 16 -23.56 8.43 -29.69
N LEU A 17 -22.50 8.92 -29.03
CA LEU A 17 -22.58 9.72 -27.81
C LEU A 17 -22.89 11.19 -28.13
N PHE A 18 -23.80 11.80 -27.37
CA PHE A 18 -24.21 13.19 -27.55
C PHE A 18 -24.56 13.85 -26.20
N SER A 19 -24.59 15.19 -26.18
CA SER A 19 -25.09 15.95 -25.03
C SER A 19 -26.62 15.96 -25.00
N GLY A 20 -27.21 15.50 -23.91
CA GLY A 20 -28.66 15.50 -23.68
C GLY A 20 -29.05 16.16 -22.35
N PRO A 21 -30.27 15.91 -21.84
CA PRO A 21 -30.74 16.46 -20.57
C PRO A 21 -29.93 15.96 -19.38
N ASP A 22 -30.12 16.54 -18.19
CA ASP A 22 -29.43 16.06 -16.99
C ASP A 22 -29.88 14.63 -16.65
N GLY A 23 -28.93 13.71 -16.65
CA GLY A 23 -29.06 12.28 -16.35
C GLY A 23 -28.23 11.89 -15.12
N PRO A 24 -28.07 10.57 -14.86
CA PRO A 24 -27.22 10.10 -13.78
C PRO A 24 -25.78 10.57 -14.00
N PHE A 25 -25.09 10.91 -12.91
CA PHE A 25 -23.69 11.28 -12.98
C PHE A 25 -22.85 10.07 -13.43
N THR A 26 -22.20 10.18 -14.58
CA THR A 26 -21.25 9.19 -15.07
C THR A 26 -19.85 9.76 -14.96
N GLN A 27 -19.02 9.20 -14.09
CA GLN A 27 -17.62 9.59 -13.98
C GLN A 27 -16.83 8.85 -15.05
N PHE A 28 -16.42 9.55 -16.10
CA PHE A 28 -15.46 9.01 -17.07
C PHE A 28 -14.06 9.37 -16.62
N LEU A 29 -13.19 8.36 -16.52
CA LEU A 29 -11.77 8.63 -16.52
C LEU A 29 -11.35 9.02 -17.93
N ASP A 30 -10.49 10.04 -18.03
CA ASP A 30 -9.89 10.42 -19.29
C ASP A 30 -9.10 9.22 -19.84
N PHE A 31 -9.66 8.58 -20.86
CA PHE A 31 -8.95 7.57 -21.63
C PHE A 31 -7.91 8.31 -22.46
N ILE A 32 -6.65 8.34 -22.00
CA ILE A 32 -5.52 8.91 -22.76
C ILE A 32 -4.73 7.75 -23.38
N PRO A 33 -5.18 7.18 -24.51
CA PRO A 33 -4.40 6.18 -25.19
C PRO A 33 -3.15 6.87 -25.75
N ASN A 34 -2.03 6.15 -25.75
CA ASN A 34 -0.77 6.65 -26.34
C ASN A 34 -0.88 6.95 -27.85
N LYS A 35 -1.99 6.56 -28.49
CA LYS A 35 -2.32 6.81 -29.90
C LYS A 35 -3.81 7.11 -30.03
N SER A 36 -4.18 7.97 -30.98
CA SER A 36 -5.60 8.20 -31.31
C SER A 36 -6.25 6.89 -31.76
N ILE A 37 -7.29 6.45 -31.04
CA ILE A 37 -8.10 5.28 -31.36
C ILE A 37 -9.46 5.77 -31.85
N VAL A 38 -9.82 5.44 -33.08
CA VAL A 38 -11.16 5.69 -33.61
C VAL A 38 -12.03 4.50 -33.26
N VAL A 39 -12.87 4.66 -32.24
CA VAL A 39 -13.81 3.63 -31.81
C VAL A 39 -15.02 3.60 -32.75
N PRO A 40 -15.44 2.44 -33.26
CA PRO A 40 -16.65 2.32 -34.06
C PRO A 40 -17.88 2.83 -33.30
N PRO A 41 -18.68 3.74 -33.89
CA PRO A 41 -19.92 4.22 -33.27
C PRO A 41 -21.01 3.16 -33.46
N THR A 42 -20.93 2.07 -32.70
CA THR A 42 -21.89 0.97 -32.76
C THR A 42 -22.24 0.53 -31.36
N ILE A 43 -23.51 0.22 -31.08
CA ILE A 43 -23.94 -0.24 -29.75
C ILE A 43 -23.23 -1.53 -29.32
N ASP A 44 -22.78 -2.36 -30.27
CA ASP A 44 -22.01 -3.56 -29.96
C ASP A 44 -20.68 -3.27 -29.25
N MET A 45 -20.12 -2.07 -29.40
CA MET A 45 -18.91 -1.66 -28.65
C MET A 45 -19.16 -1.49 -27.14
N LEU A 46 -20.41 -1.53 -26.68
CA LEU A 46 -20.75 -1.58 -25.26
C LEU A 46 -20.73 -3.01 -24.68
N LYS A 47 -20.66 -4.04 -25.53
CA LYS A 47 -20.58 -5.43 -25.07
C LYS A 47 -19.13 -5.76 -24.75
N ASP A 48 -18.89 -6.36 -23.59
CA ASP A 48 -17.56 -6.70 -23.08
C ASP A 48 -16.73 -7.50 -24.10
N ASP A 49 -17.31 -8.54 -24.70
CA ASP A 49 -16.61 -9.40 -25.66
C ASP A 49 -16.13 -8.63 -26.91
N THR A 50 -16.94 -7.69 -27.38
CA THR A 50 -16.71 -6.92 -28.59
C THR A 50 -15.72 -5.80 -28.33
N SER A 51 -15.88 -5.10 -27.20
CA SER A 51 -14.99 -4.03 -26.78
C SER A 51 -13.59 -4.58 -26.49
N ILE A 52 -13.47 -5.66 -25.70
CA ILE A 52 -12.20 -6.31 -25.37
C ILE A 52 -11.50 -6.79 -26.64
N ARG A 53 -12.21 -7.48 -27.53
CA ARG A 53 -11.64 -7.98 -28.80
C ARG A 53 -11.18 -6.85 -29.73
N PHE A 54 -11.84 -5.70 -29.70
CA PHE A 54 -11.43 -4.53 -30.47
C PHE A 54 -10.18 -3.89 -29.87
N PHE A 55 -10.22 -3.58 -28.57
CA PHE A 55 -9.15 -2.85 -27.88
C PHE A 55 -7.88 -3.68 -27.70
N SER A 56 -7.98 -5.01 -27.57
CA SER A 56 -6.81 -5.89 -27.41
C SER A 56 -5.85 -5.83 -28.61
N LYS A 57 -6.35 -5.47 -29.80
CA LYS A 57 -5.56 -5.29 -31.04
C LYS A 57 -4.58 -4.12 -30.95
N PHE A 58 -4.85 -3.14 -30.09
CA PHE A 58 -3.97 -1.98 -29.90
C PHE A 58 -2.82 -2.28 -28.95
N GLY A 59 -2.82 -3.45 -28.31
CA GLY A 59 -1.66 -3.90 -27.59
C GLY A 59 -1.47 -3.19 -26.25
N ARG A 60 -0.20 -3.01 -25.91
CA ARG A 60 0.24 -2.34 -24.68
C ARG A 60 -0.24 -0.89 -24.57
N SER A 61 -0.63 -0.23 -25.67
CA SER A 61 -1.07 1.16 -25.62
C SER A 61 -2.40 1.37 -24.91
N VAL A 62 -3.14 0.30 -24.62
CA VAL A 62 -4.43 0.32 -23.93
C VAL A 62 -4.38 -0.33 -22.54
N ASP A 63 -3.31 -1.07 -22.23
CA ASP A 63 -3.16 -1.75 -20.93
C ASP A 63 -3.24 -0.76 -19.75
N ASP A 64 -2.59 0.40 -19.86
CA ASP A 64 -2.64 1.46 -18.82
C ASP A 64 -4.08 1.93 -18.58
N SER A 65 -4.82 2.22 -19.65
CA SER A 65 -6.17 2.73 -19.56
C SER A 65 -7.15 1.69 -18.98
N VAL A 66 -6.95 0.41 -19.28
CA VAL A 66 -7.76 -0.67 -18.68
C VAL A 66 -7.54 -0.76 -17.18
N LEU A 67 -6.29 -0.65 -16.72
CA LEU A 67 -5.96 -0.63 -15.29
C LEU A 67 -6.49 0.62 -14.60
N GLU A 68 -6.41 1.78 -15.28
CA GLU A 68 -7.00 3.03 -14.78
C GLU A 68 -8.52 2.90 -14.59
N CYS A 69 -9.24 2.24 -15.50
CA CYS A 69 -10.68 1.98 -15.34
C CYS A 69 -11.03 1.12 -14.12
N ALA A 70 -10.12 0.25 -13.66
CA ALA A 70 -10.36 -0.59 -12.49
C ALA A 70 -10.29 0.19 -11.15
N LEU A 71 -9.53 1.29 -11.11
CA LEU A 71 -9.27 2.06 -9.88
C LEU A 71 -10.54 2.68 -9.25
N PRO A 72 -11.36 3.49 -9.95
CA PRO A 72 -12.55 4.10 -9.37
C PRO A 72 -13.64 3.09 -9.01
N SER A 73 -13.55 1.87 -9.53
CA SER A 73 -14.49 0.80 -9.25
C SER A 73 -14.21 0.12 -7.90
N SER A 74 -13.08 0.44 -7.27
CA SER A 74 -12.77 -0.01 -5.92
C SER A 74 -13.79 0.54 -4.91
N LYS A 75 -14.10 -0.26 -3.90
CA LYS A 75 -15.01 0.09 -2.82
C LYS A 75 -14.19 0.37 -1.56
N PRO A 76 -13.97 1.65 -1.20
CA PRO A 76 -13.37 1.96 0.08
C PRO A 76 -14.35 1.55 1.18
N THR A 77 -13.85 0.74 2.09
CA THR A 77 -14.57 0.27 3.28
C THR A 77 -13.80 0.76 4.50
N SER A 78 -14.50 1.12 5.57
CA SER A 78 -13.82 1.58 6.78
C SER A 78 -13.15 0.40 7.48
N LEU A 79 -12.02 0.65 8.14
CA LEU A 79 -11.47 -0.27 9.12
C LEU A 79 -12.51 -0.66 10.19
N ASP A 80 -13.50 0.20 10.43
CA ASP A 80 -14.60 -0.05 11.37
C ASP A 80 -15.50 -1.22 10.99
N ASP A 81 -15.68 -1.46 9.69
CA ASP A 81 -16.53 -2.54 9.22
C ASP A 81 -15.86 -3.90 9.47
N LEU A 82 -14.52 -3.96 9.49
CA LEU A 82 -13.79 -5.14 9.97
C LEU A 82 -14.00 -5.38 11.47
N PHE A 83 -14.11 -4.32 12.30
CA PHE A 83 -14.35 -4.49 13.74
C PHE A 83 -15.68 -5.15 14.02
N ARG A 84 -16.75 -4.71 13.35
CA ARG A 84 -18.08 -5.31 13.52
C ARG A 84 -18.09 -6.80 13.19
N MET A 85 -17.30 -7.23 12.20
CA MET A 85 -17.16 -8.65 11.86
C MET A 85 -16.29 -9.43 12.87
N ALA A 86 -15.32 -8.78 13.50
CA ALA A 86 -14.43 -9.41 14.49
C ALA A 86 -15.05 -9.47 15.92
N GLU A 87 -15.88 -8.50 16.30
CA GLU A 87 -16.52 -8.42 17.63
C GLU A 87 -17.61 -9.48 17.86
N ASP A 88 -18.19 -10.05 16.79
CA ASP A 88 -19.11 -11.20 16.89
C ASP A 88 -18.47 -12.44 17.56
N HIS A 89 -17.17 -12.39 17.90
CA HIS A 89 -16.44 -13.48 18.55
C HIS A 89 -15.92 -13.18 19.97
N ARG A 90 -16.08 -11.97 20.54
CA ARG A 90 -15.62 -11.67 21.92
C ARG A 90 -16.44 -10.57 22.61
N SER A 91 -17.14 -10.93 23.68
CA SER A 91 -18.07 -10.04 24.41
C SER A 91 -17.52 -9.35 25.66
N ASP A 92 -16.26 -9.58 26.06
CA ASP A 92 -15.78 -9.14 27.39
C ASP A 92 -14.51 -8.27 27.30
N HIS A 93 -14.66 -7.01 26.89
CA HIS A 93 -13.58 -6.02 26.99
C HIS A 93 -14.04 -4.73 27.71
N PRO A 94 -13.23 -4.18 28.64
CA PRO A 94 -13.61 -3.02 29.43
C PRO A 94 -13.68 -1.75 28.58
N ASP A 95 -14.69 -0.92 28.86
CA ASP A 95 -15.02 0.35 28.23
C ASP A 95 -13.84 1.35 28.31
N TRP A 96 -13.22 1.66 27.16
CA TRP A 96 -12.08 2.58 27.03
C TRP A 96 -12.41 3.85 26.23
N SER A 97 -13.70 4.10 26.02
CA SER A 97 -14.22 5.25 25.25
C SER A 97 -13.62 6.59 25.68
N SER A 98 -13.33 6.78 26.98
CA SER A 98 -12.74 8.01 27.53
C SER A 98 -11.20 8.11 27.46
N ALA A 99 -10.49 7.00 27.22
CA ALA A 99 -9.02 6.93 27.25
C ALA A 99 -8.36 6.88 25.87
N MET A 100 -9.14 6.68 24.79
CA MET A 100 -8.61 6.58 23.43
C MET A 100 -7.96 7.90 22.98
N PRO A 101 -6.64 7.94 22.72
CA PRO A 101 -5.96 9.14 22.26
C PRO A 101 -6.58 9.68 20.95
N ARG A 102 -6.67 11.01 20.81
CA ARG A 102 -7.34 11.66 19.66
C ARG A 102 -6.82 11.18 18.30
N TYR A 103 -5.53 10.89 18.18
CA TYR A 103 -4.93 10.39 16.93
C TYR A 103 -5.45 9.00 16.53
N LEU A 104 -5.82 8.14 17.49
CA LEU A 104 -6.44 6.84 17.19
C LEU A 104 -7.89 6.99 16.75
N ARG A 105 -8.63 7.95 17.31
CA ARG A 105 -9.97 8.27 16.82
C ARG A 105 -9.97 8.79 15.38
N SER A 106 -8.88 9.43 14.96
CA SER A 106 -8.75 9.93 13.59
C SER A 106 -8.52 8.82 12.55
N LEU A 107 -7.97 7.67 12.96
CA LEU A 107 -7.73 6.49 12.10
C LEU A 107 -9.01 5.84 11.59
N LEU A 108 -10.13 6.10 12.26
CA LEU A 108 -11.40 5.40 12.12
C LEU A 108 -12.51 6.36 11.68
N TRP A 109 -13.50 5.84 10.95
CA TRP A 109 -14.68 6.61 10.55
C TRP A 109 -15.63 6.79 11.74
N ASN A 110 -15.80 5.74 12.53
CA ASN A 110 -16.60 5.65 13.76
C ASN A 110 -15.83 4.82 14.79
N PRO A 111 -15.01 5.45 15.64
CA PRO A 111 -14.14 4.72 16.55
C PRO A 111 -14.98 3.90 17.56
N PRO A 112 -14.77 2.57 17.65
CA PRO A 112 -15.34 1.75 18.72
C PRO A 112 -14.67 2.09 20.06
N ASP A 113 -15.26 1.60 21.15
CA ASP A 113 -14.77 1.84 22.51
C ASP A 113 -13.40 1.18 22.77
N HIS A 114 -12.99 0.23 21.92
CA HIS A 114 -11.69 -0.44 21.95
C HIS A 114 -11.19 -0.80 20.53
N LEU A 115 -9.89 -0.68 20.29
CA LEU A 115 -9.23 -1.12 19.06
C LEU A 115 -8.65 -2.53 19.31
N PRO A 116 -9.11 -3.61 18.65
CA PRO A 116 -8.57 -4.97 18.81
C PRO A 116 -7.22 -5.10 18.11
N MET A 117 -6.20 -4.42 18.65
CA MET A 117 -4.83 -4.41 18.12
C MET A 117 -4.18 -5.79 18.11
N ASP A 118 -4.69 -6.73 18.91
CA ASP A 118 -4.32 -8.14 18.88
C ASP A 118 -4.77 -8.85 17.58
N VAL A 119 -5.85 -8.37 16.96
CA VAL A 119 -6.39 -8.93 15.71
C VAL A 119 -5.88 -8.15 14.49
N ILE A 120 -6.05 -6.82 14.50
CA ILE A 120 -5.76 -5.98 13.33
C ILE A 120 -4.34 -5.39 13.33
N GLY A 121 -3.63 -5.42 14.45
CA GLY A 121 -2.29 -4.81 14.56
C GLY A 121 -1.25 -5.45 13.64
N GLY A 122 -1.47 -6.71 13.25
CA GLY A 122 -0.65 -7.47 12.31
C GLY A 122 -0.95 -7.19 10.83
N LEU A 123 -1.96 -6.39 10.52
CA LEU A 123 -2.24 -5.99 9.14
C LEU A 123 -1.05 -5.20 8.57
N ARG A 124 -0.47 -5.73 7.49
CA ARG A 124 0.74 -5.26 6.82
C ARG A 124 0.36 -4.54 5.54
N PHE A 125 0.92 -3.35 5.34
CA PHE A 125 0.80 -2.62 4.08
C PHE A 125 1.55 -3.36 2.97
N GLY A 126 0.91 -3.54 1.82
CA GLY A 126 1.46 -4.36 0.73
C GLY A 126 1.11 -5.84 0.86
N THR A 127 0.06 -6.17 1.62
CA THR A 127 -0.53 -7.50 1.75
C THR A 127 -2.02 -7.43 1.38
N VAL A 128 -2.50 -8.49 0.75
CA VAL A 128 -3.90 -8.72 0.40
C VAL A 128 -4.46 -9.74 1.39
N TYR A 129 -5.65 -9.47 1.90
CA TYR A 129 -6.30 -10.26 2.93
C TYR A 129 -7.60 -10.88 2.43
N SER A 130 -7.88 -12.08 2.94
CA SER A 130 -9.19 -12.71 2.84
C SER A 130 -10.20 -12.06 3.81
N PRO A 131 -11.50 -12.35 3.69
CA PRO A 131 -12.52 -11.85 4.62
C PRO A 131 -12.26 -12.27 6.07
N SER A 132 -11.55 -13.37 6.27
CA SER A 132 -11.14 -13.91 7.59
C SER A 132 -9.87 -13.25 8.14
N LEU A 133 -9.39 -12.16 7.54
CA LEU A 133 -8.15 -11.46 7.90
C LEU A 133 -6.86 -12.28 7.67
N GLU A 134 -6.94 -13.37 6.92
CA GLU A 134 -5.76 -14.18 6.57
C GLU A 134 -5.04 -13.54 5.38
N ALA A 135 -3.71 -13.43 5.46
CA ALA A 135 -2.92 -12.96 4.33
C ALA A 135 -2.98 -14.00 3.21
N VAL A 136 -3.29 -13.57 1.98
CA VAL A 136 -3.41 -14.44 0.81
C VAL A 136 -2.38 -14.13 -0.27
N ALA A 137 -1.94 -12.87 -0.34
CA ALA A 137 -0.86 -12.46 -1.20
C ALA A 137 -0.07 -11.33 -0.56
N ARG A 138 1.26 -11.33 -0.68
CA ARG A 138 2.10 -10.28 -0.13
C ARG A 138 3.21 -9.88 -1.09
N ARG A 139 3.63 -8.62 -1.02
CA ARG A 139 4.86 -8.20 -1.70
C ARG A 139 6.08 -8.90 -1.10
N PRO A 140 7.05 -9.30 -1.94
CA PRO A 140 8.32 -9.83 -1.47
C PRO A 140 9.03 -8.90 -0.50
N ARG A 141 9.80 -9.46 0.44
CA ARG A 141 10.52 -8.66 1.44
C ARG A 141 11.60 -7.78 0.83
N GLU A 142 12.15 -8.22 -0.31
CA GLU A 142 13.18 -7.54 -1.09
C GLU A 142 12.58 -6.41 -1.96
N ALA A 143 11.24 -6.32 -2.01
CA ALA A 143 10.58 -5.27 -2.76
C ALA A 143 10.88 -3.89 -2.15
N ARG A 144 11.19 -2.92 -3.01
CA ARG A 144 11.38 -1.54 -2.59
C ARG A 144 10.13 -1.02 -1.88
N SER A 145 10.34 -0.20 -0.86
CA SER A 145 9.27 0.49 -0.14
C SER A 145 8.33 1.23 -1.10
N LEU A 146 7.03 1.15 -0.80
CA LEU A 146 5.99 1.91 -1.51
C LEU A 146 5.80 3.30 -0.93
N TRP A 147 6.45 3.61 0.19
CA TRP A 147 6.44 4.95 0.74
C TRP A 147 7.24 5.90 -0.15
N ARG A 148 6.60 7.01 -0.51
CA ARG A 148 7.15 8.12 -1.26
C ARG A 148 7.28 9.32 -0.33
N TRP A 149 8.19 10.21 -0.71
CA TRP A 149 8.56 11.35 0.12
C TRP A 149 8.51 12.62 -0.72
N TRP A 150 7.97 13.66 -0.11
CA TRP A 150 8.04 15.03 -0.58
C TRP A 150 8.56 15.87 0.57
N THR A 151 9.43 16.80 0.23
CA THR A 151 10.16 17.58 1.21
C THR A 151 10.27 19.01 0.76
N ASP A 152 10.03 19.91 1.69
CA ASP A 152 10.32 21.34 1.59
C ASP A 152 11.25 21.74 2.75
N GLY A 153 12.23 22.59 2.49
CA GLY A 153 13.29 22.93 3.46
C GLY A 153 14.30 21.82 3.77
N LEU A 154 14.25 20.67 3.09
CA LEU A 154 15.12 19.51 3.30
C LEU A 154 15.68 18.97 1.97
N VAL A 155 16.95 18.59 1.95
CA VAL A 155 17.67 18.07 0.77
C VAL A 155 18.53 16.85 1.11
N ASP A 156 19.23 16.30 0.11
CA ASP A 156 20.19 15.20 0.27
C ASP A 156 19.62 13.95 0.98
N ARG A 157 18.38 13.57 0.63
CA ARG A 157 17.73 12.37 1.17
C ARG A 157 18.62 11.15 0.99
N THR A 158 18.98 10.51 2.09
CA THR A 158 19.82 9.31 2.10
C THR A 158 19.23 8.29 3.06
N GLU A 159 19.04 7.07 2.59
CA GLU A 159 18.70 5.93 3.46
C GLU A 159 19.98 5.33 4.04
N LEU A 160 20.00 5.11 5.33
CA LEU A 160 21.14 4.58 6.08
C LEU A 160 20.91 3.14 6.50
N ASP A 161 21.99 2.47 6.87
CA ASP A 161 21.94 1.13 7.44
C ASP A 161 21.04 1.12 8.69
N GLY A 162 20.05 0.22 8.70
CA GLY A 162 19.00 0.19 9.74
C GLY A 162 17.71 0.95 9.39
N GLY A 163 17.58 1.46 8.15
CA GLY A 163 16.33 2.03 7.62
C GLY A 163 16.06 3.47 8.06
N LEU A 164 16.98 4.10 8.79
CA LEU A 164 16.91 5.52 9.11
C LEU A 164 17.09 6.35 7.83
N ILE A 165 16.27 7.38 7.69
CA ILE A 165 16.31 8.26 6.53
C ILE A 165 16.83 9.62 6.99
N ARG A 166 17.96 10.01 6.41
CA ARG A 166 18.62 11.27 6.68
C ARG A 166 18.27 12.30 5.63
N PHE A 167 17.96 13.50 6.08
CA PHE A 167 17.87 14.69 5.26
C PHE A 167 18.83 15.75 5.80
N LYS A 168 19.29 16.65 4.93
CA LYS A 168 20.05 17.84 5.30
C LYS A 168 19.11 19.04 5.34
N LEU A 169 19.16 19.80 6.42
CA LEU A 169 18.36 21.01 6.59
C LEU A 169 18.87 22.15 5.71
N ILE A 170 17.97 22.81 4.99
CA ILE A 170 18.22 24.13 4.42
C ILE A 170 17.98 25.16 5.52
N GLN A 171 19.01 25.93 5.87
CA GLN A 171 18.92 26.86 6.99
C GLN A 171 18.00 28.04 6.69
N GLY A 172 17.11 28.35 7.64
CA GLY A 172 16.17 29.46 7.56
C GLY A 172 14.88 29.16 6.79
N GLU A 173 14.71 27.92 6.30
CA GLU A 173 13.48 27.51 5.62
C GLU A 173 12.51 26.79 6.57
N HIS A 174 11.22 26.89 6.22
CA HIS A 174 10.17 26.11 6.85
C HIS A 174 10.35 24.64 6.45
N VAL A 175 10.25 23.73 7.41
CA VAL A 175 10.36 22.29 7.14
C VAL A 175 8.97 21.69 7.00
N ASP A 176 8.71 21.11 5.82
CA ASP A 176 7.52 20.30 5.54
C ASP A 176 7.99 18.96 4.97
N LEU A 177 7.53 17.88 5.58
CA LEU A 177 7.92 16.51 5.23
C LEU A 177 6.65 15.69 5.08
N GLU A 178 6.33 15.33 3.84
CA GLU A 178 5.16 14.53 3.52
C GLU A 178 5.58 13.15 3.04
N VAL A 179 4.86 12.14 3.52
CA VAL A 179 5.10 10.73 3.28
C VAL A 179 3.77 10.11 2.91
N TRP A 180 3.68 9.62 1.67
CA TRP A 180 2.48 8.95 1.18
C TRP A 180 2.81 7.58 0.64
N TYR A 181 1.81 6.71 0.66
CA TYR A 181 1.94 5.37 0.15
C TYR A 181 1.58 5.35 -1.33
N ASP A 182 2.43 4.74 -2.16
CA ASP A 182 2.20 4.53 -3.59
C ASP A 182 1.15 3.42 -3.78
N TRP A 183 -0.07 3.72 -3.34
CA TRP A 183 -1.19 2.77 -3.31
C TRP A 183 -1.57 2.36 -4.74
N TRP A 184 -1.51 3.29 -5.71
CA TRP A 184 -1.71 3.02 -7.14
C TRP A 184 -0.79 1.91 -7.65
N ARG A 185 0.48 1.92 -7.22
CA ARG A 185 1.42 0.90 -7.62
C ARG A 185 1.04 -0.47 -7.06
N PHE A 186 0.72 -0.55 -5.76
CA PHE A 186 0.34 -1.83 -5.17
C PHE A 186 -0.99 -2.35 -5.69
N HIS A 187 -1.94 -1.46 -5.92
CA HIS A 187 -3.18 -1.76 -6.61
C HIS A 187 -2.93 -2.49 -7.93
N ASN A 188 -2.11 -1.90 -8.80
CA ASN A 188 -1.80 -2.49 -10.10
C ASN A 188 -1.11 -3.85 -9.93
N GLU A 189 -0.19 -3.98 -8.97
CA GLU A 189 0.46 -5.26 -8.66
C GLU A 189 -0.55 -6.34 -8.26
N TRP A 190 -1.58 -5.98 -7.48
CA TRP A 190 -2.67 -6.89 -7.10
C TRP A 190 -3.57 -7.24 -8.29
N ILE A 191 -4.17 -6.26 -8.96
CA ILE A 191 -5.20 -6.54 -9.97
C ILE A 191 -4.65 -7.31 -11.16
N LEU A 192 -3.37 -7.10 -11.52
CA LEU A 192 -2.68 -7.83 -12.59
C LEU A 192 -2.47 -9.32 -12.26
N GLN A 193 -2.49 -9.69 -10.98
CA GLN A 193 -2.15 -11.05 -10.50
C GLN A 193 -3.30 -11.71 -9.73
N SER A 194 -4.39 -10.98 -9.47
CA SER A 194 -5.54 -11.44 -8.69
C SER A 194 -6.11 -12.78 -9.17
N SER A 195 -6.22 -12.97 -10.49
CA SER A 195 -6.72 -14.23 -11.09
C SER A 195 -5.88 -15.43 -10.66
N ARG A 196 -4.55 -15.34 -10.80
CA ARG A 196 -3.61 -16.37 -10.34
C ARG A 196 -3.76 -16.66 -8.85
N VAL A 197 -3.90 -15.63 -8.01
CA VAL A 197 -4.04 -15.82 -6.57
C VAL A 197 -5.35 -16.53 -6.23
N PHE A 198 -6.45 -16.14 -6.87
CA PHE A 198 -7.74 -16.81 -6.70
C PHE A 198 -7.70 -18.26 -7.18
N ASP A 199 -7.08 -18.53 -8.32
CA ASP A 199 -6.95 -19.88 -8.86
C ASP A 199 -6.10 -20.77 -7.94
N ALA A 200 -4.99 -20.24 -7.38
CA ALA A 200 -4.14 -20.99 -6.45
C ALA A 200 -4.82 -21.32 -5.10
N LEU A 201 -5.80 -20.51 -4.71
CA LEU A 201 -6.56 -20.65 -3.47
C LEU A 201 -7.94 -21.28 -3.67
N ASP A 202 -8.25 -21.74 -4.90
CA ASP A 202 -9.54 -22.32 -5.28
C ASP A 202 -10.75 -21.40 -5.00
N VAL A 203 -10.58 -20.08 -5.16
CA VAL A 203 -11.60 -19.07 -4.89
C VAL A 203 -12.55 -18.91 -6.09
N THR A 204 -13.72 -19.53 -5.99
CA THR A 204 -14.75 -19.47 -7.03
C THR A 204 -15.78 -18.36 -6.81
N GLU A 205 -16.05 -17.99 -5.55
CA GLU A 205 -17.06 -17.01 -5.15
C GLU A 205 -16.50 -16.03 -4.12
N GLY A 206 -17.15 -14.86 -3.96
CA GLY A 206 -16.77 -13.89 -2.93
C GLY A 206 -15.45 -13.15 -3.17
N LYS A 207 -14.97 -13.08 -4.42
CA LYS A 207 -13.75 -12.37 -4.82
C LYS A 207 -13.77 -10.89 -4.39
N GLU A 208 -14.97 -10.31 -4.31
CA GLU A 208 -15.20 -8.93 -3.88
C GLU A 208 -14.98 -8.66 -2.40
N ASN A 209 -14.80 -9.71 -1.59
CA ASN A 209 -14.59 -9.58 -0.15
C ASN A 209 -13.10 -9.56 0.22
N PHE A 210 -12.21 -9.81 -0.74
CA PHE A 210 -10.76 -9.67 -0.56
C PHE A 210 -10.37 -8.20 -0.57
N PHE A 211 -9.45 -7.82 0.32
CA PHE A 211 -9.13 -6.41 0.50
C PHE A 211 -7.64 -6.13 0.71
N ILE A 212 -7.26 -4.90 0.41
CA ILE A 212 -5.96 -4.31 0.68
C ILE A 212 -6.12 -3.24 1.75
N VAL A 213 -5.13 -3.11 2.63
CA VAL A 213 -5.08 -2.05 3.63
C VAL A 213 -4.24 -0.88 3.10
N GLU A 214 -4.87 0.28 2.94
CA GLU A 214 -4.19 1.53 2.59
C GLU A 214 -3.85 2.34 3.85
N PRO A 215 -2.57 2.66 4.08
CA PRO A 215 -2.18 3.54 5.17
C PRO A 215 -2.49 5.02 4.87
N PRO A 216 -2.64 5.87 5.90
CA PRO A 216 -2.89 7.29 5.74
C PRO A 216 -1.67 8.04 5.17
N TYR A 217 -1.94 9.23 4.65
CA TYR A 217 -0.93 10.24 4.38
C TYR A 217 -0.33 10.72 5.71
N LEU A 218 1.00 10.65 5.83
CA LEU A 218 1.74 11.08 7.00
C LEU A 218 2.47 12.37 6.67
N SER A 219 2.34 13.39 7.51
CA SER A 219 2.99 14.68 7.29
C SER A 219 3.53 15.24 8.59
N LEU A 220 4.76 15.76 8.54
CA LEU A 220 5.47 16.41 9.63
C LEU A 220 5.77 17.85 9.23
N GLN A 221 5.27 18.81 10.00
CA GLN A 221 5.39 20.24 9.72
C GLN A 221 6.02 20.97 10.89
N SER A 222 6.84 21.97 10.58
CA SER A 222 7.41 22.82 11.61
C SER A 222 6.33 23.66 12.30
N THR A 223 6.32 23.68 13.64
CA THR A 223 5.48 24.59 14.43
C THR A 223 6.14 25.96 14.46
N GLN A 224 5.94 26.76 13.41
CA GLN A 224 6.53 28.09 13.20
C GLN A 224 8.05 28.13 13.09
N CYS A 225 8.55 28.92 12.13
CA CYS A 225 9.97 29.24 12.05
C CYS A 225 10.39 29.92 13.36
N PRO A 226 11.45 29.45 14.03
CA PRO A 226 12.12 30.31 15.00
C PRO A 226 12.49 31.61 14.28
N PRO A 227 12.36 32.77 14.95
CA PRO A 227 12.72 34.04 14.34
C PRO A 227 14.14 33.90 13.80
N THR A 228 14.31 34.23 12.52
CA THR A 228 15.58 34.28 11.78
C THR A 228 16.77 34.40 12.73
N PHE A 229 17.79 33.53 12.56
CA PHE A 229 19.09 33.45 13.24
C PHE A 229 19.79 34.80 13.57
N SER A 230 19.26 35.92 13.11
CA SER A 230 19.70 37.29 13.31
C SER A 230 19.44 37.86 14.71
N THR A 231 18.48 37.39 15.53
CA THR A 231 18.07 38.18 16.72
C THR A 231 18.73 37.82 18.05
N LEU A 232 19.45 36.69 18.16
CA LEU A 232 20.24 36.36 19.36
C LEU A 232 21.74 36.63 19.22
N ARG A 233 22.21 37.07 18.04
CA ARG A 233 23.62 37.44 17.79
C ARG A 233 23.97 38.87 18.21
N ASN A 234 23.12 39.54 18.99
CA ASN A 234 23.39 40.89 19.52
C ASN A 234 24.16 40.92 20.84
N ALA A 235 24.64 39.78 21.35
CA ALA A 235 25.65 39.76 22.39
C ALA A 235 27.05 39.88 21.76
N LYS A 236 27.53 41.12 21.67
CA LYS A 236 28.92 41.56 21.45
C LYS A 236 29.96 40.42 21.36
N HIS A 237 30.31 39.95 20.17
CA HIS A 237 31.66 39.51 19.77
C HIS A 237 31.68 39.28 18.24
N PRO A 238 32.64 39.85 17.49
CA PRO A 238 32.77 39.56 16.06
C PRO A 238 33.39 38.17 15.92
N VAL A 239 32.56 37.16 15.70
CA VAL A 239 33.04 35.80 15.40
C VAL A 239 33.10 35.67 13.89
N GLU A 240 34.31 35.36 13.41
CA GLU A 240 34.64 34.85 12.08
C GLU A 240 33.49 34.02 11.49
N GLU A 241 33.30 34.12 10.19
CA GLU A 241 32.35 33.32 9.43
C GLU A 241 32.74 31.84 9.47
N THR A 242 32.53 31.19 10.60
CA THR A 242 32.66 29.74 10.74
C THR A 242 31.60 29.14 9.81
N PRO A 243 31.97 28.27 8.84
CA PRO A 243 31.00 27.63 7.99
C PRO A 243 29.97 26.92 8.87
N LEU A 244 28.70 27.30 8.69
CA LEU A 244 27.60 26.80 9.51
C LEU A 244 27.62 25.27 9.44
N LYS A 245 27.78 24.62 10.61
CA LYS A 245 27.79 23.16 10.67
C LYS A 245 26.50 22.63 10.05
N PRO A 246 26.57 21.65 9.13
CA PRO A 246 25.37 21.09 8.53
C PRO A 246 24.53 20.42 9.62
N VAL A 247 23.23 20.69 9.59
CA VAL A 247 22.24 20.05 10.47
C VAL A 247 21.49 19.02 9.66
N TYR A 248 21.32 17.83 10.24
CA TYR A 248 20.64 16.72 9.62
C TYR A 248 19.40 16.33 10.42
N LEU A 249 18.31 16.09 9.70
CA LEU A 249 17.10 15.46 10.23
C LEU A 249 17.20 13.96 9.98
N PHE A 250 17.01 13.17 11.02
CA PHE A 250 16.88 11.72 10.93
C PHE A 250 15.45 11.33 11.23
N VAL A 251 14.85 10.53 10.34
CA VAL A 251 13.48 10.05 10.46
C VAL A 251 13.52 8.52 10.44
N HIS A 252 12.86 7.87 11.40
CA HIS A 252 12.72 6.42 11.38
C HIS A 252 11.90 5.97 10.17
N PRO A 253 12.08 4.71 9.71
CA PRO A 253 11.37 4.20 8.55
C PRO A 253 9.85 4.33 8.75
N PRO A 254 9.10 4.61 7.66
CA PRO A 254 7.65 4.61 7.71
C PRO A 254 7.11 3.25 8.15
N PRO A 255 5.94 3.23 8.79
CA PRO A 255 5.37 1.99 9.30
C PRO A 255 5.04 1.03 8.16
N THR A 256 5.22 -0.26 8.42
CA THR A 256 4.87 -1.36 7.51
C THR A 256 3.64 -2.12 7.95
N THR A 257 3.23 -1.97 9.21
CA THR A 257 2.01 -2.56 9.78
C THR A 257 1.15 -1.51 10.49
N LEU A 258 -0.09 -1.88 10.79
CA LEU A 258 -1.02 -1.04 11.53
C LEU A 258 -0.53 -0.75 12.97
N SER A 259 0.07 -1.73 13.64
CA SER A 259 0.66 -1.53 14.98
C SER A 259 1.87 -0.61 14.97
N GLU A 260 2.71 -0.71 13.94
CA GLU A 260 3.81 0.23 13.73
C GLU A 260 3.28 1.63 13.45
N LEU A 261 2.22 1.77 12.66
CA LEU A 261 1.59 3.06 12.37
C LEU A 261 1.07 3.73 13.64
N VAL A 262 0.32 3.00 14.47
CA VAL A 262 -0.14 3.49 15.78
C VAL A 262 1.05 3.93 16.65
N SER A 263 2.11 3.12 16.68
CA SER A 263 3.32 3.43 17.43
C SER A 263 4.07 4.65 16.87
N TRP A 264 3.99 4.88 15.56
CA TRP A 264 4.59 6.00 14.85
C TRP A 264 3.82 7.30 15.11
N LEU A 265 2.49 7.23 15.20
CA LEU A 265 1.63 8.37 15.53
C LEU A 265 1.72 8.80 17.01
N LYS A 266 2.03 7.86 17.91
CA LYS A 266 2.08 8.12 19.36
C LYS A 266 3.25 9.02 19.77
N ARG A 267 4.39 8.94 19.08
CA ARG A 267 5.58 9.73 19.40
C ARG A 267 6.31 10.15 18.12
N PRO A 268 6.83 11.38 18.06
CA PRO A 268 7.65 11.80 16.93
C PRO A 268 8.87 10.89 16.80
N ARG A 269 9.01 10.29 15.63
CA ARG A 269 10.06 9.33 15.28
C ARG A 269 11.18 10.01 14.49
N TYR A 270 11.54 11.23 14.90
CA TYR A 270 12.63 11.98 14.30
C TYR A 270 13.58 12.53 15.36
N PHE A 271 14.80 12.87 14.94
CA PHE A 271 15.74 13.62 15.76
C PHE A 271 16.68 14.44 14.88
N TRP A 272 17.23 15.50 15.47
CA TRP A 272 18.25 16.33 14.84
C TRP A 272 19.65 15.86 15.24
N SER A 273 20.61 16.03 14.33
CA SER A 273 22.02 15.74 14.58
C SER A 273 22.93 16.61 13.71
N PHE A 274 24.11 16.96 14.23
CA PHE A 274 25.20 17.48 13.39
C PHE A 274 26.01 16.38 12.72
N ASP A 275 25.89 15.15 13.22
CA ASP A 275 26.59 14.01 12.67
C ASP A 275 25.82 13.46 11.46
N LYS A 276 26.57 13.24 10.38
CA LYS A 276 26.06 12.68 9.14
C LYS A 276 25.60 11.22 9.31
N THR A 277 26.08 10.51 10.34
CA THR A 277 25.70 9.11 10.61
C THR A 277 24.52 8.96 11.59
N GLY A 278 24.20 10.01 12.35
CA GLY A 278 23.07 10.02 13.28
C GLY A 278 23.35 9.37 14.62
N GLN A 279 24.63 9.12 14.96
CA GLN A 279 24.99 8.50 16.23
C GLN A 279 24.92 9.48 17.41
N SER A 280 25.03 10.78 17.15
CA SER A 280 24.92 11.82 18.17
C SER A 280 23.61 12.61 18.03
N ARG A 281 22.56 12.19 18.74
CA ARG A 281 21.29 12.93 18.78
C ARG A 281 21.46 14.22 19.58
N LEU A 282 20.92 15.32 19.05
CA LEU A 282 20.80 16.58 19.79
C LEU A 282 19.72 16.50 20.86
N SER A 283 20.00 17.10 22.02
CA SER A 283 19.00 17.30 23.07
C SER A 283 17.97 18.35 22.66
N GLU A 284 16.85 18.41 23.38
CA GLU A 284 15.82 19.43 23.14
C GLU A 284 16.38 20.84 23.42
N GLU A 285 17.20 21.01 24.47
CA GLU A 285 17.84 22.30 24.79
C GLU A 285 18.84 22.72 23.71
N GLU A 286 19.59 21.77 23.14
CA GLU A 286 20.46 22.05 22.01
C GLU A 286 19.65 22.46 20.77
N CYS A 287 18.54 21.75 20.49
CA CYS A 287 17.67 22.10 19.38
C CYS A 287 17.09 23.52 19.54
N GLU A 288 16.66 23.89 20.75
CA GLU A 288 16.19 25.24 21.06
C GLU A 288 17.30 26.29 20.93
N TRP A 289 18.48 26.00 21.47
CA TRP A 289 19.63 26.91 21.40
C TRP A 289 20.08 27.17 19.96
N TRP A 290 19.99 26.15 19.09
CA TRP A 290 20.28 26.26 17.67
C TRP A 290 19.09 26.72 16.82
N GLY A 291 17.93 26.99 17.43
CA GLY A 291 16.73 27.40 16.70
C GLY A 291 16.29 26.37 15.65
N LEU A 292 16.37 25.07 15.98
CA LEU A 292 15.90 24.01 15.09
C LEU A 292 14.38 23.88 15.17
N PRO A 293 13.70 23.65 14.03
CA PRO A 293 12.26 23.54 14.02
C PRO A 293 11.80 22.29 14.77
N VAL A 294 10.77 22.47 15.61
CA VAL A 294 10.00 21.36 16.18
C VAL A 294 9.00 20.93 15.13
N LEU A 295 9.05 19.67 14.72
CA LEU A 295 8.11 19.07 13.77
C LEU A 295 6.95 18.42 14.53
N VAL A 296 5.73 18.67 14.07
CA VAL A 296 4.50 18.04 14.56
C VAL A 296 3.75 17.36 13.43
N LEU A 297 2.94 16.37 13.78
CA LEU A 297 2.02 15.75 12.82
C LEU A 297 1.03 16.79 12.30
N SER A 298 0.95 16.92 10.98
CA SER A 298 0.01 17.85 10.37
C SER A 298 -1.37 17.23 10.21
N THR A 299 -2.39 18.08 10.33
CA THR A 299 -3.81 17.71 10.12
C THR A 299 -4.29 18.07 8.71
N ARG A 300 -3.38 18.36 7.76
CA ARG A 300 -3.73 18.68 6.37
C ARG A 300 -4.49 17.53 5.69
N HIS A 301 -4.11 16.30 6.02
CA HIS A 301 -4.76 15.11 5.51
C HIS A 301 -5.47 14.37 6.64
N PRO A 302 -6.66 13.79 6.38
CA PRO A 302 -7.27 12.86 7.32
C PRO A 302 -6.32 11.68 7.54
N ILE A 303 -5.96 11.42 8.79
CA ILE A 303 -5.16 10.26 9.16
C ILE A 303 -6.10 9.06 9.20
N ARG A 304 -6.63 8.59 8.07
CA ARG A 304 -7.59 7.47 7.98
C ARG A 304 -6.94 6.26 7.33
N VAL A 305 -7.25 5.07 7.86
CA VAL A 305 -6.91 3.80 7.22
C VAL A 305 -8.14 3.32 6.46
N GLU A 306 -7.94 2.99 5.18
CA GLU A 306 -9.01 2.56 4.30
C GLU A 306 -8.74 1.14 3.79
N LEU A 307 -9.81 0.39 3.58
CA LEU A 307 -9.76 -0.95 3.02
C LEU A 307 -10.32 -0.90 1.62
N TYR A 308 -9.62 -1.50 0.66
CA TYR A 308 -10.02 -1.47 -0.73
C TYR A 308 -10.31 -2.87 -1.23
N SER A 309 -11.53 -3.08 -1.72
CA SER A 309 -11.92 -4.27 -2.45
C SER A 309 -12.49 -3.92 -3.82
N TRP A 310 -12.57 -4.90 -4.72
CA TRP A 310 -13.08 -4.70 -6.08
C TRP A 310 -14.30 -5.56 -6.34
N PRO A 311 -15.33 -5.05 -7.01
CA PRO A 311 -16.44 -5.86 -7.48
C PRO A 311 -15.98 -7.01 -8.36
N THR A 312 -16.65 -8.15 -8.27
CA THR A 312 -16.32 -9.37 -9.03
C THR A 312 -16.25 -9.15 -10.53
N HIS A 313 -17.10 -8.28 -11.10
CA HIS A 313 -17.08 -7.98 -12.52
C HIS A 313 -15.76 -7.33 -12.99
N ILE A 314 -15.05 -6.60 -12.11
CA ILE A 314 -13.73 -6.03 -12.42
C ILE A 314 -12.69 -7.14 -12.59
N TYR A 315 -12.68 -8.11 -11.67
CA TYR A 315 -11.79 -9.28 -11.78
C TYR A 315 -12.09 -10.09 -13.05
N THR A 316 -13.37 -10.30 -13.38
CA THR A 316 -13.78 -10.99 -14.61
C THR A 316 -13.31 -10.23 -15.86
N ALA A 317 -13.55 -8.92 -15.93
CA ALA A 317 -13.15 -8.09 -17.06
C ALA A 317 -11.62 -8.08 -17.26
N LEU A 318 -10.85 -8.03 -16.18
CA LEU A 318 -9.39 -8.11 -16.24
C LEU A 318 -8.90 -9.49 -16.69
N GLN A 319 -9.55 -10.56 -16.23
CA GLN A 319 -9.24 -11.92 -16.67
C GLN A 319 -9.50 -12.10 -18.18
N ASP A 320 -10.62 -11.58 -18.68
CA ASP A 320 -10.95 -11.62 -20.10
C ASP A 320 -10.02 -10.74 -20.93
N TRP A 321 -9.62 -9.58 -20.40
CA TRP A 321 -8.57 -8.76 -21.01
C TRP A 321 -7.25 -9.51 -21.12
N GLN A 322 -6.77 -10.16 -20.05
CA GLN A 322 -5.55 -10.96 -20.06
C GLN A 322 -5.59 -12.03 -21.16
N LYS A 323 -6.68 -12.82 -21.21
CA LYS A 323 -6.89 -13.85 -22.25
C LYS A 323 -6.87 -13.24 -23.65
N ALA A 324 -7.55 -12.11 -23.86
CA ALA A 324 -7.59 -11.43 -25.15
C ALA A 324 -6.23 -10.83 -25.58
N ARG A 325 -5.36 -10.53 -24.62
CA ARG A 325 -3.97 -10.11 -24.84
C ARG A 325 -3.02 -11.29 -25.04
N GLY A 326 -3.50 -12.52 -24.87
CA GLY A 326 -2.72 -13.75 -25.02
C GLY A 326 -1.91 -14.12 -23.77
N PHE A 327 -2.20 -13.51 -22.62
CA PHE A 327 -1.63 -13.92 -21.34
C PHE A 327 -2.47 -15.03 -20.71
N ASP A 328 -1.80 -15.93 -20.00
CA ASP A 328 -2.46 -16.92 -19.15
C ASP A 328 -2.78 -16.28 -17.79
N PRO A 329 -4.07 -16.15 -17.40
CA PRO A 329 -4.45 -15.54 -16.12
C PRO A 329 -3.96 -16.25 -14.87
N THR A 330 -3.55 -17.51 -15.00
CA THR A 330 -3.00 -18.32 -13.90
C THR A 330 -1.53 -18.00 -13.61
N THR A 331 -0.91 -17.10 -14.38
CA THR A 331 0.53 -16.77 -14.31
C THR A 331 0.77 -15.31 -13.92
N SER A 332 2.02 -14.98 -13.54
CA SER A 332 2.46 -13.60 -13.29
C SER A 332 2.95 -12.89 -14.56
N ASP A 333 2.79 -13.48 -15.76
CA ASP A 333 3.41 -12.99 -16.99
C ASP A 333 2.93 -11.61 -17.41
N TRP A 334 1.64 -11.30 -17.23
CA TRP A 334 1.12 -9.98 -17.55
C TRP A 334 1.76 -8.92 -16.63
N ALA A 335 1.82 -9.19 -15.32
CA ALA A 335 2.48 -8.31 -14.36
C ALA A 335 3.97 -8.09 -14.70
N ARG A 336 4.69 -9.17 -15.02
CA ARG A 336 6.12 -9.12 -15.42
C ARG A 336 6.32 -8.30 -16.70
N SER A 337 5.46 -8.47 -17.70
CA SER A 337 5.51 -7.70 -18.96
C SER A 337 5.36 -6.18 -18.75
N ARG A 338 4.75 -5.80 -17.62
CA ARG A 338 4.49 -4.43 -17.20
C ARG A 338 5.53 -3.92 -16.19
N GLY A 339 6.50 -4.74 -15.80
CA GLY A 339 7.57 -4.37 -14.86
C GLY A 339 7.17 -4.41 -13.39
N TYR A 340 6.07 -5.10 -13.06
CA TYR A 340 5.64 -5.32 -11.69
C TYR A 340 6.27 -6.57 -11.09
N LEU A 341 6.41 -6.56 -9.76
CA LEU A 341 6.94 -7.70 -9.02
C LEU A 341 5.88 -8.78 -8.87
N GLU A 342 6.35 -10.02 -8.83
CA GLU A 342 5.51 -11.16 -8.54
C GLU A 342 5.09 -11.15 -7.07
N LEU A 343 3.79 -11.29 -6.79
CA LEU A 343 3.29 -11.42 -5.42
C LEU A 343 3.50 -12.84 -4.91
N GLU A 344 3.93 -12.95 -3.66
CA GLU A 344 4.01 -14.22 -2.96
C GLU A 344 2.61 -14.65 -2.52
N ILE A 345 2.15 -15.82 -2.96
CA ILE A 345 0.87 -16.40 -2.54
C ILE A 345 1.07 -17.07 -1.19
N VAL A 346 0.34 -16.60 -0.18
CA VAL A 346 0.44 -17.10 1.19
C VAL A 346 -0.59 -18.23 1.37
N GLY A 347 -0.21 -19.32 2.03
CA GLY A 347 -1.09 -20.48 2.29
C GLY A 347 -0.96 -21.66 1.32
N THR A 348 -0.01 -21.62 0.38
CA THR A 348 0.30 -22.76 -0.51
C THR A 348 1.43 -23.66 0.03
N GLU A 349 2.19 -23.20 1.02
CA GLU A 349 3.33 -23.94 1.60
C GLU A 349 2.91 -25.23 2.33
N ASP A 350 1.69 -25.29 2.90
CA ASP A 350 1.17 -26.49 3.56
C ASP A 350 0.55 -27.52 2.60
N ARG A 351 0.53 -27.25 1.28
CA ARG A 351 -0.05 -28.16 0.27
C ARG A 351 0.97 -29.09 -0.39
N PHE A 352 2.27 -28.88 -0.17
CA PHE A 352 3.31 -29.79 -0.66
C PHE A 352 3.70 -30.75 0.45
N VAL A 353 3.02 -31.91 0.51
CA VAL A 353 3.49 -33.06 1.29
C VAL A 353 4.85 -33.46 0.74
N LEU A 354 5.88 -33.31 1.56
CA LEU A 354 7.21 -33.86 1.36
C LEU A 354 7.05 -35.38 1.17
N VAL A 355 7.19 -35.87 -0.06
CA VAL A 355 7.39 -37.30 -0.28
C VAL A 355 8.83 -37.57 0.13
N GLU A 356 9.02 -37.95 1.39
CA GLU A 356 10.27 -38.58 1.83
C GLU A 356 10.41 -39.91 1.08
N GLU A 357 11.32 -39.93 0.10
CA GLU A 357 11.85 -41.18 -0.45
C GLU A 357 12.63 -41.89 0.67
N THR A 358 12.01 -42.87 1.32
CA THR A 358 12.71 -43.79 2.22
C THR A 358 13.67 -44.64 1.41
N SER A 359 14.94 -44.27 1.44
CA SER A 359 16.05 -45.07 0.95
C SER A 359 16.34 -46.15 2.00
N ASP A 360 15.76 -47.34 1.83
CA ASP A 360 16.10 -48.51 2.64
C ASP A 360 17.49 -49.03 2.23
N GLU A 361 18.52 -48.53 2.89
CA GLU A 361 19.86 -49.14 2.91
C GLU A 361 20.04 -49.85 4.26
N SER A 362 19.56 -51.10 4.36
CA SER A 362 19.79 -51.95 5.54
C SER A 362 21.16 -52.61 5.45
N GLY A 363 22.12 -51.98 6.10
CA GLY A 363 23.44 -52.55 6.41
C GLY A 363 23.34 -53.67 7.44
N ILE A 364 23.69 -54.86 6.98
CA ILE A 364 24.40 -55.98 7.64
C ILE A 364 24.73 -55.78 9.13
N SER A 365 24.25 -56.71 9.96
CA SER A 365 24.97 -57.21 11.14
C SER A 365 24.73 -58.70 11.29
N ASP A 366 25.80 -59.48 11.09
CA ASP A 366 25.89 -60.92 11.30
C ASP A 366 26.15 -61.26 12.79
N GLU A 367 25.99 -62.58 13.08
CA GLU A 367 26.47 -63.35 14.25
C GLU A 367 25.63 -63.19 15.54
N ASP A 368 25.14 -64.23 16.22
CA ASP A 368 25.50 -65.66 16.30
C ASP A 368 24.31 -66.47 16.86
N SER A 369 23.92 -67.59 16.24
CA SER A 369 24.25 -68.98 16.63
C SER A 369 23.58 -69.48 17.93
N GLU A 370 22.66 -70.45 17.81
CA GLU A 370 22.80 -71.82 18.37
C GLU A 370 21.46 -72.61 18.35
N TRP A 371 21.49 -73.75 17.63
CA TRP A 371 20.88 -75.08 17.85
C TRP A 371 19.41 -75.21 18.36
N GLU A 372 18.59 -76.20 18.04
CA GLU A 372 18.78 -77.57 17.57
C GLU A 372 17.42 -78.12 17.07
N VAL A 373 17.49 -79.27 16.43
CA VAL A 373 16.48 -79.98 15.64
C VAL A 373 15.51 -80.80 16.53
N LEU A 374 14.24 -80.97 16.12
CA LEU A 374 13.53 -82.25 15.87
C LEU A 374 12.03 -82.28 16.20
N ASP A 375 11.31 -82.86 15.23
CA ASP A 375 10.07 -83.67 15.30
C ASP A 375 8.75 -83.00 15.74
N ALA A 376 7.61 -83.20 15.08
CA ALA A 376 7.16 -84.23 14.11
C ALA A 376 6.10 -83.68 13.15
#